data_AF-A0A7Y2D2U5-F1
#
_entry.id   AF-A0A7Y2D2U5-F1
#
_cell.length_a   1.000
_cell.length_b   1.000
_cell.length_c   1.000
_cell.angle_alpha   90.00
_cell.angle_beta   90.00
_cell.angle_gamma   90.00
#
_symmetry.space_group_name_H-M   'P 1'
#
loop_
_entity.id
_entity.type
_entity.pdbx_description
1 polymer ?
#
loop_
_entity_poly.entity_id
_entity_poly.type
_entity_poly.pdbx_seq_one_letter_code
_entity_poly.pdbx_strand_id
1 'polypeptide(L)'
;MSKVNSSTTLDSTELYLKKVLPGSIDDVRLQLMDALETVGYDIIEEEPHIVGRRGNHGWASSVASANVLDYARTLTVRLKPINDSSTSVTFDYMIRRHMSKGDHRIIAQEAKTIASISRNQSIETVCSVCETESTDDSRFCRKCGAPLTSEQAEVEVLRLMAEAQAGKTSMTISLVSLIPSALLLLVTFFLNNADLIKPKLVPLFIILGTAGMISSIVFALFGWNRLRRLLGISEAREPHAPRYSPPAIDKKDVRELPPQTTRPASVTEGTTNLLDEDLLERREKEKIPVSNKRVTNDLD
;
A
#
# COMPACT_ATOMS: atom_id res chain seq x y z
N MET A 1 -31.47 -0.20 40.52
CA MET A 1 -30.72 -1.07 39.59
C MET A 1 -29.85 -0.19 38.70
N SER A 2 -28.59 0.02 39.09
CA SER A 2 -27.63 0.79 38.32
C SER A 2 -26.97 -0.13 37.30
N LYS A 3 -27.21 0.11 36.00
CA LYS A 3 -26.50 -0.55 34.90
C LYS A 3 -25.08 0.00 34.92
N VAL A 4 -24.18 -0.71 35.61
CA VAL A 4 -22.74 -0.49 35.49
C VAL A 4 -22.36 -0.98 34.09
N ASN A 5 -22.32 -0.05 33.13
CA ASN A 5 -21.66 -0.27 31.86
C ASN A 5 -20.16 -0.33 32.15
N SER A 6 -19.66 -1.52 32.51
CA SER A 6 -18.23 -1.80 32.46
C SER A 6 -17.81 -1.79 31.00
N SER A 7 -17.56 -0.60 30.46
CA SER A 7 -16.77 -0.46 29.25
C SER A 7 -15.40 -1.03 29.61
N THR A 8 -15.17 -2.30 29.27
CA THR A 8 -13.84 -2.85 29.13
C THR A 8 -13.18 -1.91 28.12
N THR A 9 -12.33 -1.02 28.61
CA THR A 9 -11.51 -0.14 27.78
C THR A 9 -10.58 -1.05 27.02
N LEU A 10 -11.04 -1.57 25.89
CA LEU A 10 -10.22 -2.29 24.93
C LEU A 10 -9.06 -1.36 24.61
N ASP A 11 -7.85 -1.77 24.97
CA ASP A 11 -6.62 -1.01 24.73
C ASP A 11 -6.60 -0.60 23.25
N SER A 12 -6.87 0.68 22.99
CA SER A 12 -6.75 1.27 21.67
C SER A 12 -5.28 1.54 21.44
N THR A 13 -4.75 1.02 20.33
CA THR A 13 -3.39 1.38 19.93
C THR A 13 -3.47 2.67 19.13
N GLU A 14 -2.74 3.69 19.59
CA GLU A 14 -2.58 4.97 18.90
C GLU A 14 -1.24 4.98 18.19
N LEU A 15 -1.23 5.34 16.90
CA LEU A 15 -0.01 5.47 16.11
C LEU A 15 0.07 6.86 15.48
N TYR A 16 1.16 7.55 15.78
CA TYR A 16 1.42 8.92 15.32
C TYR A 16 2.53 8.91 14.26
N LEU A 17 2.23 9.42 13.06
CA LEU A 17 3.17 9.50 11.96
C LEU A 17 3.18 10.92 11.37
N LYS A 18 4.36 11.50 11.22
CA LYS A 18 4.50 12.87 10.72
C LYS A 18 5.19 12.88 9.35
N LYS A 19 4.63 13.64 8.40
CA LYS A 19 5.19 13.90 7.08
C LYS A 19 5.08 15.38 6.73
N VAL A 20 5.88 15.84 5.78
CA VAL A 20 5.80 17.19 5.23
C VAL A 20 5.40 17.06 3.77
N LEU A 21 4.35 17.77 3.37
CA LEU A 21 3.85 17.82 2.01
C LEU A 21 4.10 19.22 1.42
N PRO A 22 4.47 19.32 0.12
CA PRO A 22 4.51 20.58 -0.58
C PRO A 22 3.08 21.09 -0.83
N GLY A 23 2.88 22.41 -0.83
CA GLY A 23 1.60 23.06 -1.08
C GLY A 23 1.05 23.85 0.12
N SER A 24 0.10 24.73 -0.19
CA SER A 24 -0.66 25.46 0.83
C SER A 24 -1.51 24.49 1.64
N ILE A 25 -1.96 24.91 2.82
CA ILE A 25 -2.79 24.04 3.67
C ILE A 25 -4.10 23.63 2.99
N ASP A 26 -4.67 24.49 2.15
CA ASP A 26 -5.95 24.26 1.49
C ASP A 26 -5.80 23.28 0.32
N ASP A 27 -4.75 23.42 -0.48
CA ASP A 27 -4.46 22.49 -1.58
C ASP A 27 -4.15 21.08 -1.04
N VAL A 28 -3.29 21.01 -0.02
CA VAL A 28 -2.91 19.75 0.63
C VAL A 28 -4.12 19.09 1.28
N ARG A 29 -5.08 19.86 1.82
CA ARG A 29 -6.31 19.33 2.39
C ARG A 29 -7.13 18.61 1.32
N LEU A 30 -7.39 19.25 0.18
CA LEU A 30 -8.18 18.66 -0.91
C LEU A 30 -7.50 17.39 -1.47
N GLN A 31 -6.18 17.44 -1.70
CA GLN A 31 -5.40 16.28 -2.16
C GLN A 31 -5.44 15.11 -1.17
N LEU A 32 -5.38 15.40 0.14
CA LEU A 32 -5.47 14.36 1.16
C LEU A 32 -6.86 13.75 1.24
N MET A 33 -7.92 14.53 1.05
CA MET A 33 -9.28 14.00 1.02
C MET A 33 -9.45 13.00 -0.13
N ASP A 34 -9.04 13.37 -1.34
CA ASP A 34 -9.12 12.47 -2.49
C ASP A 34 -8.21 11.23 -2.32
N ALA A 35 -7.00 11.40 -1.77
CA ALA A 35 -6.12 10.28 -1.44
C ALA A 35 -6.73 9.34 -0.39
N LEU A 36 -7.41 9.87 0.64
CA LEU A 36 -8.08 9.08 1.67
C LEU A 36 -9.24 8.28 1.09
N GLU A 37 -10.08 8.89 0.26
CA GLU A 37 -11.16 8.21 -0.45
C GLU A 37 -10.64 7.12 -1.38
N THR A 38 -9.57 7.41 -2.14
CA THR A 38 -8.89 6.45 -3.02
C THR A 38 -8.36 5.25 -2.24
N VAL A 39 -7.78 5.49 -1.07
CA VAL A 39 -7.33 4.42 -0.18
C VAL A 39 -8.51 3.69 0.46
N GLY A 40 -9.72 4.24 0.44
CA GLY A 40 -10.98 3.62 0.89
C GLY A 40 -11.39 3.99 2.31
N TYR A 41 -11.18 5.25 2.70
CA TYR A 41 -11.72 5.87 3.91
C TYR A 41 -12.99 6.67 3.57
N ASP A 42 -13.98 6.59 4.45
CA ASP A 42 -15.15 7.45 4.43
C ASP A 42 -14.85 8.71 5.26
N ILE A 43 -14.89 9.89 4.64
CA ILE A 43 -14.65 11.16 5.34
C ILE A 43 -15.87 11.52 6.18
N ILE A 44 -15.67 11.74 7.48
CA ILE A 44 -16.73 12.08 8.44
C ILE A 44 -16.71 13.58 8.77
N GLU A 45 -15.51 14.13 8.96
CA GLU A 45 -15.29 15.52 9.39
C GLU A 45 -14.11 16.08 8.60
N GLU A 46 -14.26 17.31 8.10
CA GLU A 46 -13.25 17.97 7.25
C GLU A 46 -12.49 19.07 7.99
N GLU A 47 -13.17 19.80 8.89
CA GLU A 47 -12.62 20.94 9.63
C GLU A 47 -12.81 20.76 11.15
N PRO A 48 -11.79 21.08 11.99
CA PRO A 48 -10.48 21.65 11.67
C PRO A 48 -9.39 20.62 11.29
N HIS A 49 -9.73 19.33 11.35
CA HIS A 49 -8.86 18.21 11.02
C HIS A 49 -9.67 17.21 10.19
N ILE A 50 -9.00 16.51 9.27
CA ILE A 50 -9.68 15.54 8.42
C ILE A 50 -9.82 14.24 9.22
N VAL A 51 -11.05 13.80 9.46
CA VAL A 51 -11.34 12.52 10.11
C VAL A 51 -11.91 11.57 9.07
N GLY A 52 -11.10 10.59 8.69
CA GLY A 52 -11.52 9.47 7.86
C GLY A 52 -11.81 8.24 8.72
N ARG A 53 -12.85 7.48 8.39
CA ARG A 53 -13.13 6.18 9.01
C ARG A 53 -13.15 5.11 7.95
N ARG A 54 -12.56 3.96 8.28
CA ARG A 54 -12.67 2.75 7.47
C ARG A 54 -13.40 1.69 8.28
N GLY A 55 -14.45 1.11 7.68
CA GLY A 55 -15.23 0.03 8.27
C GLY A 55 -14.45 -1.29 8.34
N ASN A 56 -14.99 -2.26 9.08
CA ASN A 56 -14.47 -3.63 9.03
C ASN A 56 -14.71 -4.22 7.62
N HIS A 57 -13.74 -4.96 7.09
CA HIS A 57 -13.93 -5.71 5.84
C HIS A 57 -13.68 -7.21 6.04
N GLY A 58 -14.34 -8.04 5.22
CA GLY A 58 -14.15 -9.48 5.22
C GLY A 58 -14.33 -10.14 6.59
N TRP A 59 -13.30 -10.87 7.04
CA TRP A 59 -13.36 -11.70 8.26
C TRP A 59 -13.17 -10.90 9.55
N ALA A 60 -12.81 -9.61 9.46
CA ALA A 60 -12.67 -8.77 10.64
C ALA A 60 -14.01 -8.50 11.33
N SER A 61 -15.15 -8.68 10.65
CA SER A 61 -16.46 -8.52 11.26
C SER A 61 -16.85 -9.64 12.22
N SER A 62 -16.25 -10.84 12.11
CA SER A 62 -16.76 -12.04 12.79
C SER A 62 -15.72 -12.88 13.53
N VAL A 63 -14.51 -13.09 12.99
CA VAL A 63 -13.59 -14.14 13.53
C VAL A 63 -12.12 -13.68 13.67
N ALA A 64 -11.88 -12.38 13.75
CA ALA A 64 -10.53 -11.79 13.76
C ALA A 64 -9.76 -12.05 12.44
N SER A 65 -9.63 -11.02 11.61
CA SER A 65 -8.76 -11.05 10.43
C SER A 65 -7.28 -11.13 10.79
N ALA A 66 -6.52 -11.84 9.97
CA ALA A 66 -5.06 -11.81 9.99
C ALA A 66 -4.48 -10.56 9.32
N ASN A 67 -5.29 -9.81 8.58
CA ASN A 67 -4.91 -8.56 7.95
C ASN A 67 -5.28 -7.37 8.85
N VAL A 68 -4.29 -6.54 9.16
CA VAL A 68 -4.48 -5.32 9.95
C VAL A 68 -5.41 -4.31 9.26
N LEU A 69 -5.38 -4.23 7.93
CA LEU A 69 -6.16 -3.25 7.16
C LEU A 69 -7.67 -3.56 7.16
N ASP A 70 -8.05 -4.79 7.49
CA ASP A 70 -9.45 -5.20 7.52
C ASP A 70 -10.19 -4.69 8.77
N TYR A 71 -9.47 -4.24 9.79
CA TYR A 71 -10.06 -3.76 11.04
C TYR A 71 -10.57 -2.34 10.92
N ALA A 72 -11.68 -2.08 11.60
CA ALA A 72 -12.26 -0.77 11.72
C ALA A 72 -11.28 0.15 12.43
N ARG A 73 -11.07 1.30 11.82
CA ARG A 73 -10.10 2.28 12.30
C ARG A 73 -10.54 3.68 11.91
N THR A 74 -10.16 4.60 12.76
CA THR A 74 -10.33 6.03 12.51
C THR A 74 -8.95 6.62 12.28
N LEU A 75 -8.81 7.40 11.22
CA LEU A 75 -7.62 8.14 10.88
C LEU A 75 -7.93 9.62 11.03
N THR A 76 -7.24 10.28 11.94
CA THR A 76 -7.29 11.71 12.15
C THR A 76 -6.05 12.35 11.54
N VAL A 77 -6.23 13.18 10.52
CA VAL A 77 -5.15 13.88 9.84
C VAL A 77 -5.13 15.34 10.29
N ARG A 78 -4.04 15.74 10.95
CA ARG A 78 -3.82 17.11 11.42
C ARG A 78 -2.86 17.82 10.50
N LEU A 79 -3.28 18.96 9.98
CA LEU A 79 -2.49 19.84 9.12
C LEU A 79 -1.94 21.00 9.95
N LYS A 80 -0.67 21.32 9.76
CA LYS A 80 -0.03 22.50 10.34
C LYS A 80 0.83 23.18 9.29
N PRO A 81 0.58 24.45 8.93
CA PRO A 81 1.41 25.15 7.96
C PRO A 81 2.81 25.28 8.55
N ILE A 82 3.82 24.95 7.74
CA ILE A 82 5.23 25.24 8.08
C ILE A 82 5.60 26.57 7.43
N ASN A 83 5.38 26.67 6.11
CA ASN A 83 5.59 27.86 5.29
C ASN A 83 4.41 27.99 4.29
N ASP A 84 4.37 29.05 3.48
CA ASP A 84 3.34 29.27 2.46
C ASP A 84 3.25 28.16 1.40
N SER A 85 4.35 27.43 1.20
CA SER A 85 4.47 26.33 0.22
C SER A 85 4.68 24.96 0.83
N SER A 86 4.56 24.80 2.15
CA SER A 86 4.74 23.49 2.79
C SER A 86 3.90 23.31 4.04
N THR A 87 3.27 22.15 4.14
CA THR A 87 2.36 21.80 5.21
C THR A 87 2.84 20.52 5.91
N SER A 88 2.98 20.59 7.23
CA SER A 88 3.22 19.43 8.07
C SER A 88 1.91 18.66 8.25
N VAL A 89 1.93 17.38 7.95
CA VAL A 89 0.79 16.47 8.07
C VAL A 89 1.09 15.44 9.14
N THR A 90 0.18 15.28 10.10
CA THR A 90 0.28 14.26 11.15
C THR A 90 -0.89 13.30 11.00
N PHE A 91 -0.58 12.02 10.81
CA PHE A 91 -1.54 10.93 10.75
C PHE A 91 -1.63 10.29 12.13
N ASP A 92 -2.82 10.29 12.70
CA ASP A 92 -3.14 9.72 14.01
C ASP A 92 -4.15 8.58 13.80
N TYR A 93 -3.68 7.34 13.97
CA TYR A 93 -4.49 6.14 13.77
C TYR A 93 -5.03 5.65 15.11
N MET A 94 -6.35 5.49 15.19
CA MET A 94 -7.03 4.84 16.30
C MET A 94 -7.56 3.47 15.88
N ILE A 95 -6.96 2.41 16.43
CA ILE A 95 -7.34 1.02 16.12
C ILE A 95 -7.77 0.32 17.41
N ARG A 96 -8.97 -0.26 17.38
CA ARG A 96 -9.58 -0.98 18.51
C ARG A 96 -9.07 -2.42 18.63
N ARG A 97 -7.74 -2.61 18.59
CA ARG A 97 -7.12 -3.92 18.75
C ARG A 97 -5.65 -3.75 19.13
N HIS A 98 -5.15 -4.71 19.91
CA HIS A 98 -3.71 -4.87 20.12
C HIS A 98 -3.01 -5.15 18.77
N MET A 99 -1.98 -4.38 18.48
CA MET A 99 -1.21 -4.46 17.24
C MET A 99 0.15 -5.13 17.46
N SER A 100 0.59 -5.92 16.49
CA SER A 100 1.97 -6.42 16.48
C SER A 100 2.93 -5.37 15.90
N LYS A 101 4.24 -5.50 16.18
CA LYS A 101 5.27 -4.65 15.56
C LYS A 101 5.24 -4.71 14.02
N GLY A 102 4.83 -5.84 13.44
CA GLY A 102 4.68 -5.99 11.99
C GLY A 102 3.50 -5.16 11.45
N ASP A 103 2.42 -5.08 12.21
CA ASP A 103 1.23 -4.31 11.81
C ASP A 103 1.51 -2.81 11.84
N HIS A 104 2.34 -2.34 12.78
CA HIS A 104 2.77 -0.94 12.82
C HIS A 104 3.47 -0.53 11.52
N ARG A 105 4.28 -1.42 10.94
CA ARG A 105 4.97 -1.17 9.66
C ARG A 105 4.00 -1.05 8.49
N ILE A 106 2.93 -1.85 8.49
CA ILE A 106 1.91 -1.79 7.43
C ILE A 106 1.13 -0.47 7.52
N ILE A 107 0.78 0.00 8.72
CA ILE A 107 0.11 1.30 8.88
C ILE A 107 1.05 2.45 8.53
N ALA A 108 2.32 2.35 8.94
CA ALA A 108 3.33 3.32 8.54
C ALA A 108 3.46 3.41 7.02
N GLN A 109 3.42 2.25 6.34
CA GLN A 109 3.42 2.17 4.90
C GLN A 109 2.13 2.77 4.30
N GLU A 110 0.97 2.54 4.89
CA GLU A 110 -0.28 3.15 4.45
C GLU A 110 -0.25 4.69 4.55
N ALA A 111 0.22 5.24 5.67
CA ALA A 111 0.38 6.69 5.81
C ALA A 111 1.37 7.25 4.78
N LYS A 112 2.42 6.48 4.45
CA LYS A 112 3.36 6.83 3.39
C LYS A 112 2.67 6.83 2.03
N THR A 113 1.86 5.82 1.73
CA THR A 113 1.06 5.70 0.50
C THR A 113 0.06 6.85 0.36
N ILE A 114 -0.69 7.18 1.41
CA ILE A 114 -1.61 8.33 1.39
C ILE A 114 -0.83 9.62 1.09
N ALA A 115 0.32 9.81 1.73
CA ALA A 115 1.17 10.98 1.54
C ALA A 115 1.84 11.05 0.15
N SER A 116 2.06 9.93 -0.54
CA SER A 116 2.60 9.90 -1.89
C SER A 116 1.51 10.09 -2.95
N ILE A 117 0.34 9.47 -2.78
CA ILE A 117 -0.85 9.71 -3.62
C ILE A 117 -1.18 11.21 -3.60
N SER A 118 -1.24 11.84 -2.42
CA SER A 118 -1.56 13.27 -2.31
C SER A 118 -0.51 14.16 -2.99
N ARG A 119 0.76 13.74 -3.10
CA ARG A 119 1.79 14.53 -3.80
C ARG A 119 1.65 14.45 -5.31
N ASN A 120 1.35 13.28 -5.83
CA ASN A 120 1.39 13.00 -7.27
C ASN A 120 0.25 13.67 -8.03
N GLN A 121 -0.84 14.03 -7.34
CA GLN A 121 -1.97 14.76 -7.92
C GLN A 121 -1.63 16.17 -8.42
N SER A 122 -0.45 16.69 -8.06
CA SER A 122 -0.04 18.03 -8.50
C SER A 122 0.96 18.07 -9.65
N ILE A 123 1.47 16.92 -10.15
CA ILE A 123 2.76 16.95 -10.91
C ILE A 123 2.84 16.16 -12.22
N GLU A 124 2.05 15.13 -12.53
CA GLU A 124 2.28 14.38 -13.79
C GLU A 124 1.46 14.88 -14.99
N THR A 125 1.86 16.04 -15.50
CA THR A 125 1.45 16.48 -16.85
C THR A 125 2.13 15.68 -17.95
N VAL A 126 3.12 14.82 -17.68
CA VAL A 126 3.87 14.10 -18.72
C VAL A 126 3.79 12.59 -18.50
N CYS A 127 3.43 11.85 -19.54
CA CYS A 127 3.38 10.39 -19.46
C CYS A 127 4.77 9.74 -19.42
N SER A 128 4.98 8.83 -18.48
CA SER A 128 6.21 8.04 -18.35
C SER A 128 6.53 7.10 -19.52
N VAL A 129 5.53 6.71 -20.32
CA VAL A 129 5.71 5.79 -21.47
C VAL A 129 5.89 6.53 -22.79
N CYS A 130 5.05 7.55 -23.01
CA CYS A 130 4.92 8.23 -24.30
C CYS A 130 5.59 9.61 -24.30
N GLU A 131 6.08 10.08 -23.14
CA GLU A 131 6.62 11.43 -22.85
C GLU A 131 5.72 12.57 -23.36
N THR A 132 4.44 12.27 -23.58
CA THR A 132 3.49 13.24 -24.12
C THR A 132 2.89 13.99 -22.98
N GLU A 133 2.90 15.31 -23.11
CA GLU A 133 2.21 16.21 -22.21
C GLU A 133 0.70 15.94 -22.29
N SER A 134 0.15 15.44 -21.21
CA SER A 134 -1.28 15.30 -20.97
C SER A 134 -1.80 16.58 -20.36
N THR A 135 -2.97 16.99 -20.81
CA THR A 135 -3.80 17.95 -20.08
C THR A 135 -4.14 17.39 -18.69
N ASP A 136 -4.15 18.27 -17.70
CA ASP A 136 -4.14 18.01 -16.24
C ASP A 136 -5.12 16.91 -15.75
N ASP A 137 -6.28 16.76 -16.39
CA ASP A 137 -7.35 15.88 -15.87
C ASP A 137 -7.42 14.47 -16.49
N SER A 138 -6.47 14.07 -17.34
CA SER A 138 -6.57 12.78 -18.03
C SER A 138 -5.94 11.64 -17.20
N ARG A 139 -6.72 10.59 -16.85
CA ARG A 139 -6.21 9.42 -16.11
C ARG A 139 -5.30 8.50 -16.95
N PHE A 140 -5.31 8.66 -18.27
CA PHE A 140 -4.58 7.83 -19.23
C PHE A 140 -3.94 8.69 -20.33
N CYS A 141 -2.69 8.44 -20.72
CA CYS A 141 -2.03 9.13 -21.84
C CYS A 141 -2.90 9.01 -23.09
N ARG A 142 -3.35 10.13 -23.67
CA ARG A 142 -4.15 10.13 -24.90
C ARG A 142 -3.45 9.49 -26.09
N LYS A 143 -2.11 9.46 -26.08
CA LYS A 143 -1.28 8.91 -27.18
C LYS A 143 -1.07 7.39 -27.07
N CYS A 144 -0.75 6.86 -25.88
CA CYS A 144 -0.41 5.45 -25.70
C CYS A 144 -1.39 4.66 -24.82
N GLY A 145 -2.34 5.31 -24.16
CA GLY A 145 -3.29 4.70 -23.23
C GLY A 145 -2.69 4.26 -21.89
N ALA A 146 -1.41 4.53 -21.62
CA ALA A 146 -0.79 4.20 -20.34
C ALA A 146 -1.44 5.02 -19.21
N PRO A 147 -1.72 4.42 -18.05
CA PRO A 147 -2.23 5.17 -16.90
C PRO A 147 -1.20 6.23 -16.49
N LEU A 148 -1.68 7.46 -16.27
CA LEU A 148 -0.83 8.56 -15.79
C LEU A 148 -0.74 8.57 -14.26
N THR A 149 -1.68 7.91 -13.57
CA THR A 149 -1.71 7.90 -12.12
C THR A 149 -0.95 6.69 -11.57
N SER A 150 0.19 6.95 -10.92
CA SER A 150 0.94 5.96 -10.15
C SER A 150 0.20 5.50 -8.87
N GLU A 151 -0.90 6.17 -8.52
CA GLU A 151 -1.73 5.91 -7.34
C GLU A 151 -2.13 4.44 -7.21
N GLN A 152 -2.51 3.81 -8.32
CA GLN A 152 -2.96 2.42 -8.31
C GLN A 152 -1.83 1.44 -7.97
N ALA A 153 -0.58 1.75 -8.32
CA ALA A 153 0.55 0.90 -8.01
C ALA A 153 0.87 0.92 -6.50
N GLU A 154 0.79 2.07 -5.85
CA GLU A 154 1.11 2.18 -4.43
C GLU A 154 0.05 1.54 -3.55
N VAL A 155 -1.23 1.67 -3.90
CA VAL A 155 -2.34 0.99 -3.22
C VAL A 155 -2.23 -0.53 -3.41
N GLU A 156 -1.84 -0.99 -4.59
CA GLU A 156 -1.62 -2.41 -4.85
C GLU A 156 -0.43 -2.95 -4.05
N VAL A 157 0.68 -2.21 -3.96
CA VAL A 157 1.83 -2.61 -3.12
C VAL A 157 1.43 -2.71 -1.66
N LEU A 158 0.65 -1.75 -1.14
CA LEU A 158 0.13 -1.80 0.23
C LEU A 158 -0.74 -3.04 0.44
N ARG A 159 -1.62 -3.34 -0.51
CA ARG A 159 -2.48 -4.53 -0.47
C ARG A 159 -1.65 -5.82 -0.50
N LEU A 160 -0.69 -5.93 -1.41
CA LEU A 160 0.19 -7.10 -1.53
C LEU A 160 1.00 -7.31 -0.24
N MET A 161 1.52 -6.23 0.36
CA MET A 161 2.25 -6.30 1.62
C MET A 161 1.35 -6.79 2.77
N ALA A 162 0.13 -6.28 2.86
CA ALA A 162 -0.85 -6.68 3.86
C ALA A 162 -1.28 -8.15 3.71
N GLU A 163 -1.54 -8.59 2.47
CA GLU A 163 -1.88 -9.98 2.17
C GLU A 163 -0.70 -10.94 2.43
N ALA A 164 0.53 -10.52 2.12
CA ALA A 164 1.74 -11.30 2.37
C ALA A 164 1.97 -11.47 3.88
N GLN A 165 1.78 -10.41 4.67
CA GLN A 165 1.89 -10.49 6.13
C GLN A 165 0.81 -11.40 6.72
N ALA A 166 -0.44 -11.33 6.23
CA ALA A 166 -1.50 -12.24 6.65
C ALA A 166 -1.19 -13.71 6.30
N GLY A 167 -0.56 -13.95 5.14
CA GLY A 167 -0.03 -15.26 4.77
C GLY A 167 1.02 -15.75 5.77
N LYS A 168 2.00 -14.89 6.10
CA LYS A 168 3.06 -15.19 7.07
C LYS A 168 2.50 -15.53 8.44
N THR A 169 1.58 -14.73 8.98
CA THR A 169 1.00 -14.98 10.32
C THR A 169 0.22 -16.29 10.37
N SER A 170 -0.55 -16.60 9.31
CA SER A 170 -1.26 -17.88 9.22
C SER A 170 -0.31 -19.09 9.21
N MET A 171 0.81 -19.00 8.47
CA MET A 171 1.82 -20.05 8.45
C MET A 171 2.51 -20.20 9.81
N THR A 172 2.86 -19.09 10.48
CA THR A 172 3.50 -19.15 11.80
C THR A 172 2.57 -19.75 12.86
N ILE A 173 1.28 -19.36 12.87
CA ILE A 173 0.31 -19.92 13.81
C ILE A 173 0.13 -21.41 13.57
N SER A 174 0.04 -21.83 12.30
CA SER A 174 -0.08 -23.24 11.93
C SER A 174 1.12 -24.06 12.41
N LEU A 175 2.34 -23.54 12.18
CA LEU A 175 3.57 -24.21 12.60
C LEU A 175 3.67 -24.32 14.13
N VAL A 176 3.38 -23.22 14.83
CA VAL A 176 3.41 -23.18 16.30
C VAL A 176 2.33 -24.08 16.90
N SER A 177 1.16 -24.20 16.28
CA SER A 177 0.06 -25.08 16.73
C SER A 177 0.31 -26.56 16.41
N LEU A 178 1.08 -26.86 15.35
CA LEU A 178 1.40 -28.23 14.95
C LEU A 178 2.26 -28.95 15.99
N ILE A 179 3.27 -28.27 16.54
CA ILE A 179 4.21 -28.82 17.52
C ILE A 179 3.50 -29.38 18.78
N PRO A 180 2.68 -28.62 19.53
CA PRO A 180 2.00 -29.12 20.72
C PRO A 180 0.98 -30.21 20.38
N SER A 181 0.32 -30.14 19.21
CA SER A 181 -0.60 -31.19 18.76
C SER A 181 0.12 -32.52 18.52
N ALA A 182 1.28 -32.47 17.87
CA ALA A 182 2.13 -33.64 17.66
C ALA A 182 2.71 -34.19 18.97
N LEU A 183 3.18 -33.30 19.86
CA LEU A 183 3.66 -33.68 21.19
C LEU A 183 2.55 -34.31 22.03
N LEU A 184 1.32 -33.81 21.97
CA LEU A 184 0.18 -34.39 22.67
C LEU A 184 -0.08 -35.83 22.22
N LEU A 185 -0.06 -36.10 20.91
CA LEU A 185 -0.21 -37.46 20.38
C LEU A 185 0.95 -38.37 20.79
N LEU A 186 2.18 -37.87 20.71
CA LEU A 186 3.38 -38.62 21.09
C LEU A 186 3.37 -38.97 22.59
N VAL A 187 3.07 -38.01 23.46
CA VAL A 187 2.95 -38.23 24.90
C VAL A 187 1.81 -39.20 25.22
N THR A 188 0.65 -39.05 24.56
CA THR A 188 -0.47 -39.98 24.72
C THR A 188 -0.08 -41.40 24.32
N PHE A 189 0.68 -41.56 23.24
CA PHE A 189 1.18 -42.86 22.77
C PHE A 189 2.10 -43.52 23.79
N PHE A 190 3.11 -42.79 24.31
CA PHE A 190 4.04 -43.33 25.32
C PHE A 190 3.34 -43.67 26.63
N LEU A 191 2.45 -42.80 27.12
CA LEU A 191 1.72 -43.02 28.36
C LEU A 191 0.71 -44.17 28.26
N ASN A 192 0.13 -44.40 27.07
CA ASN A 192 -0.71 -45.58 26.82
C ASN A 192 0.10 -46.88 26.85
N ASN A 193 1.28 -46.91 26.23
CA ASN A 193 2.13 -48.11 26.22
C ASN A 193 2.70 -48.47 27.60
N ALA A 194 2.79 -47.50 28.50
CA ALA A 194 3.26 -47.68 29.86
C ALA A 194 2.13 -47.86 30.89
N ASP A 195 0.87 -47.99 30.44
CA ASP A 195 -0.33 -48.14 31.28
C ASP A 195 -0.53 -47.03 32.34
N LEU A 196 0.04 -45.83 32.12
CA LEU A 196 -0.09 -44.69 33.05
C LEU A 196 -1.40 -43.91 32.89
N ILE A 197 -2.09 -44.04 31.76
CA ILE A 197 -3.35 -43.33 31.48
C ILE A 197 -4.54 -44.30 31.59
N LYS A 198 -5.66 -43.83 32.15
CA LYS A 198 -6.92 -44.58 32.14
C LYS A 198 -7.37 -44.84 30.69
N PRO A 199 -7.71 -46.08 30.30
CA PRO A 199 -8.02 -46.44 28.91
C PRO A 199 -9.18 -45.63 28.32
N LYS A 200 -10.09 -45.12 29.16
CA LYS A 200 -11.21 -44.25 28.75
C LYS A 200 -10.79 -42.85 28.27
N LEU A 201 -9.61 -42.35 28.67
CA LEU A 201 -9.12 -41.02 28.30
C LEU A 201 -8.30 -41.02 27.01
N VAL A 202 -7.71 -42.17 26.65
CA VAL A 202 -6.91 -42.34 25.43
C VAL A 202 -7.65 -41.88 24.17
N PRO A 203 -8.90 -42.30 23.88
CA PRO A 203 -9.59 -41.87 22.67
C PRO A 203 -9.84 -40.35 22.64
N LEU A 204 -10.08 -39.71 23.79
CA LEU A 204 -10.29 -38.27 23.87
C LEU A 204 -9.03 -37.49 23.46
N PHE A 205 -7.85 -37.89 23.97
CA PHE A 205 -6.59 -37.24 23.61
C PHE A 205 -6.20 -37.48 22.15
N ILE A 206 -6.47 -38.67 21.61
CA ILE A 206 -6.26 -38.96 20.19
C ILE A 206 -7.14 -38.05 19.32
N ILE A 207 -8.44 -37.93 19.63
CA ILE A 207 -9.36 -37.05 18.89
C ILE A 207 -8.89 -35.59 18.98
N LEU A 208 -8.52 -35.11 20.17
CA LEU A 208 -8.08 -33.74 20.35
C LEU A 208 -6.77 -33.44 19.61
N GLY A 209 -5.79 -34.34 19.69
CA GLY A 209 -4.51 -34.19 18.99
C GLY A 209 -4.65 -34.28 17.47
N THR A 210 -5.46 -35.21 16.96
CA THR A 210 -5.71 -35.33 15.52
C THR A 210 -6.50 -34.14 14.98
N ALA A 211 -7.53 -33.67 15.68
CA ALA A 211 -8.25 -32.45 15.31
C ALA A 211 -7.34 -31.21 15.28
N GLY A 212 -6.43 -31.08 16.27
CA GLY A 212 -5.44 -30.00 16.31
C GLY A 212 -4.46 -30.06 15.12
N MET A 213 -3.99 -31.25 14.75
CA MET A 213 -3.14 -31.44 13.56
C MET A 213 -3.89 -31.11 12.27
N ILE A 214 -5.11 -31.62 12.08
CA ILE A 214 -5.93 -31.34 10.89
C ILE A 214 -6.18 -29.84 10.76
N SER A 215 -6.57 -29.18 11.84
CA SER A 215 -6.76 -27.72 11.87
C SER A 215 -5.48 -26.99 11.45
N SER A 216 -4.34 -27.37 12.01
CA SER A 216 -3.04 -26.76 11.68
C SER A 216 -2.66 -26.97 10.20
N ILE A 217 -2.94 -28.14 9.63
CA ILE A 217 -2.71 -28.42 8.20
C ILE A 217 -3.64 -27.57 7.32
N VAL A 218 -4.92 -27.44 7.68
CA VAL A 218 -5.89 -26.61 6.94
C VAL A 218 -5.45 -25.14 6.94
N PHE A 219 -5.04 -24.59 8.09
CA PHE A 219 -4.52 -23.22 8.15
C PHE A 219 -3.22 -23.03 7.36
N ALA A 220 -2.32 -24.03 7.36
CA ALA A 220 -1.10 -23.98 6.56
C ALA A 220 -1.41 -23.99 5.05
N LEU A 221 -2.33 -24.87 4.61
CA LEU A 221 -2.78 -24.92 3.21
C LEU A 221 -3.50 -23.64 2.79
N PHE A 222 -4.32 -23.07 3.67
CA PHE A 222 -4.98 -21.79 3.43
C PHE A 222 -3.96 -20.64 3.29
N GLY A 223 -3.01 -20.55 4.21
CA GLY A 223 -1.90 -19.58 4.15
C GLY A 223 -1.05 -19.74 2.89
N TRP A 224 -0.76 -20.99 2.51
CA TRP A 224 -0.02 -21.30 1.28
C TRP A 224 -0.78 -20.92 0.03
N ASN A 225 -2.08 -21.23 -0.05
CA ASN A 225 -2.92 -20.85 -1.19
C ASN A 225 -3.00 -19.32 -1.35
N ARG A 226 -3.08 -18.58 -0.24
CA ARG A 226 -3.06 -17.11 -0.25
C ARG A 226 -1.74 -16.58 -0.78
N LEU A 227 -0.60 -17.11 -0.31
CA LEU A 227 0.71 -16.73 -0.82
C LEU A 227 0.91 -17.09 -2.29
N ARG A 228 0.42 -18.27 -2.71
CA ARG A 228 0.47 -18.71 -4.11
C ARG A 228 -0.33 -17.78 -5.03
N ARG A 229 -1.50 -17.30 -4.58
CA ARG A 229 -2.28 -16.31 -5.34
C ARG A 229 -1.50 -15.01 -5.54
N LEU A 230 -0.79 -14.54 -4.51
CA LEU A 230 0.06 -13.34 -4.61
C LEU A 230 1.17 -13.52 -5.64
N LEU A 231 1.87 -14.66 -5.60
CA LEU A 231 2.94 -14.97 -6.56
C LEU A 231 2.39 -15.12 -7.99
N GLY A 232 1.23 -15.76 -8.14
CA GLY A 232 0.60 -15.96 -9.45
C GLY A 232 0.07 -14.67 -10.10
N ILE A 233 -0.39 -13.70 -9.29
CA ILE A 233 -0.80 -12.38 -9.81
C ILE A 233 0.39 -11.63 -10.40
N SER A 234 1.58 -11.76 -9.81
CA SER A 234 2.79 -11.10 -10.33
C SER A 234 3.20 -11.64 -11.70
N GLU A 235 2.92 -12.90 -12.00
CA GLU A 235 3.31 -13.55 -13.26
C GLU A 235 2.25 -13.33 -14.36
N ALA A 236 0.97 -13.32 -14.02
CA ALA A 236 -0.11 -13.02 -14.97
C ALA A 236 -0.20 -11.55 -15.36
N ARG A 237 0.42 -10.66 -14.57
CA ARG A 237 0.38 -9.21 -14.73
C ARG A 237 1.76 -8.63 -15.05
N GLU A 238 2.60 -9.39 -15.77
CA GLU A 238 3.55 -8.71 -16.64
C GLU A 238 2.74 -7.69 -17.44
N PRO A 239 3.07 -6.39 -17.36
CA PRO A 239 2.33 -5.38 -18.06
C PRO A 239 2.38 -5.82 -19.51
N HIS A 240 1.23 -6.24 -20.03
CA HIS A 240 0.97 -6.16 -21.44
C HIS A 240 1.07 -4.67 -21.72
N ALA A 241 2.30 -4.18 -21.92
CA ALA A 241 2.57 -3.00 -22.68
C ALA A 241 1.65 -3.19 -23.87
N PRO A 242 0.62 -2.33 -24.04
CA PRO A 242 -0.33 -2.52 -25.11
C PRO A 242 0.53 -2.70 -26.35
N ARG A 243 0.54 -3.92 -26.89
CA ARG A 243 1.14 -4.17 -28.18
C ARG A 243 0.19 -3.41 -29.08
N TYR A 244 0.50 -2.12 -29.26
CA TYR A 244 0.01 -1.33 -30.35
C TYR A 244 0.55 -2.06 -31.57
N SER A 245 -0.14 -3.12 -31.98
CA SER A 245 -0.18 -3.50 -33.36
C SER A 245 -0.92 -2.33 -33.97
N PRO A 246 -0.22 -1.38 -34.63
CA PRO A 246 -0.95 -0.40 -35.42
C PRO A 246 -1.98 -1.19 -36.22
N PRO A 247 -3.25 -0.74 -36.29
CA PRO A 247 -4.20 -1.39 -37.19
C PRO A 247 -3.47 -1.51 -38.51
N ALA A 248 -3.37 -2.74 -39.04
CA ALA A 248 -2.75 -2.95 -40.33
C ALA A 248 -3.50 -2.04 -41.29
N ILE A 249 -2.90 -0.88 -41.59
CA ILE A 249 -3.46 0.10 -42.49
C ILE A 249 -3.56 -0.67 -43.79
N ASP A 250 -4.76 -1.10 -44.13
CA ASP A 250 -5.05 -1.73 -45.40
C ASP A 250 -4.67 -0.69 -46.45
N LYS A 251 -3.53 -0.90 -47.10
CA LYS A 251 -2.92 0.00 -48.11
C LYS A 251 -3.73 0.01 -49.41
N LYS A 252 -5.07 -0.01 -49.33
CA LYS A 252 -5.94 -0.14 -50.50
C LYS A 252 -6.52 1.17 -51.03
N ASP A 253 -6.28 2.31 -50.40
CA ASP A 253 -6.68 3.61 -50.94
C ASP A 253 -5.64 4.71 -50.66
N VAL A 254 -4.39 4.48 -51.07
CA VAL A 254 -3.44 5.59 -51.27
C VAL A 254 -3.75 6.21 -52.62
N ARG A 255 -4.71 7.15 -52.62
CA ARG A 255 -4.90 8.07 -53.73
C ARG A 255 -3.68 8.98 -53.77
N GLU A 256 -2.88 8.84 -54.83
CA GLU A 256 -1.66 9.59 -55.08
C GLU A 256 -1.90 11.09 -54.85
N LEU A 257 -1.23 11.68 -53.85
CA LEU A 257 -1.14 13.12 -53.73
C LEU A 257 -0.22 13.66 -54.84
N PRO A 258 -0.52 14.85 -55.40
CA PRO A 258 0.31 15.46 -56.42
C PRO A 258 1.73 15.75 -55.91
N PRO A 259 2.73 15.72 -56.81
CA PRO A 259 4.14 15.86 -56.44
C PRO A 259 4.42 17.25 -55.83
N GLN A 260 4.58 17.31 -54.51
CA GLN A 260 5.17 18.49 -53.87
C GLN A 260 6.68 18.47 -54.08
N THR A 261 7.11 19.34 -54.98
CA THR A 261 8.51 19.66 -55.23
C THR A 261 8.93 20.73 -54.23
N THR A 262 9.37 20.36 -53.03
CA THR A 262 10.05 21.32 -52.14
C THR A 262 11.11 20.63 -51.30
N ARG A 263 12.30 21.22 -51.36
CA ARG A 263 13.59 20.76 -50.84
C ARG A 263 13.54 20.40 -49.35
N PRO A 264 14.29 19.37 -48.90
CA PRO A 264 14.52 19.15 -47.49
C PRO A 264 15.41 20.28 -46.94
N ALA A 265 14.82 21.18 -46.15
CA ALA A 265 15.60 21.97 -45.22
C ALA A 265 16.01 21.05 -44.07
N SER A 266 17.30 20.82 -43.93
CA SER A 266 17.94 20.17 -42.79
C SER A 266 17.57 20.93 -41.51
N VAL A 267 16.80 20.29 -40.62
CA VAL A 267 16.39 20.83 -39.31
C VAL A 267 17.41 20.50 -38.21
N THR A 268 18.58 19.94 -38.57
CA THR A 268 19.56 19.47 -37.57
C THR A 268 20.64 20.49 -37.19
N GLU A 269 20.65 21.70 -37.76
CA GLU A 269 21.73 22.68 -37.51
C GLU A 269 21.31 23.96 -36.75
N GLY A 270 20.04 24.08 -36.34
CA GLY A 270 19.50 25.36 -35.84
C GLY A 270 19.46 25.56 -34.32
N THR A 271 19.56 24.52 -33.48
CA THR A 271 19.17 24.63 -32.06
C THR A 271 20.29 24.40 -31.04
N THR A 272 21.55 24.22 -31.44
CA THR A 272 22.66 23.99 -30.49
C THR A 272 23.36 25.28 -30.02
N ASN A 273 22.88 26.47 -30.39
CA ASN A 273 23.56 27.76 -30.09
C ASN A 273 22.86 28.65 -29.04
N LEU A 274 21.99 28.10 -28.19
CA LEU A 274 21.31 28.88 -27.13
C LEU A 274 21.50 28.31 -25.71
N LEU A 275 22.62 27.62 -25.46
CA LEU A 275 23.06 27.34 -24.09
C LEU A 275 24.01 28.45 -23.66
N ASP A 276 23.40 29.49 -23.07
CA ASP A 276 24.06 30.64 -22.45
C ASP A 276 25.10 30.18 -21.41
N GLU A 277 26.34 30.67 -21.54
CA GLU A 277 27.42 30.48 -20.55
C GLU A 277 27.09 31.07 -19.17
N ASP A 278 26.10 31.97 -19.07
CA ASP A 278 25.68 32.63 -17.83
C ASP A 278 25.12 31.66 -16.77
N LEU A 279 24.66 30.46 -17.15
CA LEU A 279 24.17 29.46 -16.19
C LEU A 279 25.29 28.67 -15.50
N LEU A 280 26.49 28.59 -16.09
CA LEU A 280 27.61 27.87 -15.48
C LEU A 280 28.30 28.74 -14.40
N GLU A 281 28.42 30.06 -14.60
CA GLU A 281 29.00 30.94 -13.58
C GLU A 281 28.12 31.09 -12.32
N ARG A 282 26.80 30.96 -12.46
CA ARG A 282 25.88 31.03 -11.29
C ARG A 282 26.00 29.82 -10.37
N ARG A 283 26.31 28.64 -10.92
CA ARG A 283 26.44 27.40 -10.12
C ARG A 283 27.71 27.35 -9.27
N GLU A 284 28.73 28.12 -9.59
CA GLU A 284 30.00 28.07 -8.86
C GLU A 284 30.02 28.95 -7.59
N LYS A 285 29.14 29.96 -7.51
CA LYS A 285 29.11 30.95 -6.41
C LYS A 285 28.19 30.60 -5.25
N GLU A 286 27.35 29.56 -5.35
CA GLU A 286 26.40 29.19 -4.29
C GLU A 286 26.85 27.93 -3.51
N LYS A 287 28.01 28.02 -2.86
CA LYS A 287 28.42 27.04 -1.84
C LYS A 287 27.79 27.42 -0.50
N ILE A 288 26.60 26.88 -0.25
CA ILE A 288 25.90 27.02 1.04
C ILE A 288 26.66 26.21 2.10
N PRO A 289 27.03 26.79 3.26
CA PRO A 289 27.67 26.06 4.34
C PRO A 289 26.70 25.03 4.93
N VAL A 290 27.06 23.75 4.80
CA VAL A 290 26.33 22.62 5.38
C VAL A 290 26.47 22.69 6.90
N SER A 291 25.39 23.15 7.55
CA SER A 291 25.25 23.14 9.01
C SER A 291 25.05 21.71 9.50
N ASN A 292 25.99 21.26 10.34
CA ASN A 292 25.95 19.97 10.99
C ASN A 292 24.79 19.88 12.00
N LYS A 293 24.16 18.70 11.99
CA LYS A 293 23.52 18.02 13.14
C LYS A 293 22.06 18.39 13.47
N ARG A 294 21.15 17.55 12.97
CA ARG A 294 20.02 17.04 13.77
C ARG A 294 19.90 15.53 13.56
N VAL A 295 20.02 14.80 14.66
CA VAL A 295 19.71 13.37 14.74
C VAL A 295 18.20 13.27 14.85
N THR A 296 17.55 12.91 13.75
CA THR A 296 16.19 12.36 13.75
C THR A 296 16.32 10.84 13.82
N ASN A 297 15.63 10.20 14.76
CA ASN A 297 15.46 8.76 14.74
C ASN A 297 14.49 8.42 13.61
N ASP A 298 15.05 8.16 12.44
CA ASP A 298 14.34 7.47 11.37
C ASP A 298 14.09 6.02 11.81
N LEU A 299 12.86 5.57 11.63
CA LEU A 299 12.44 4.18 11.87
C LEU A 299 12.81 3.34 10.65
N ASP A 300 13.72 2.39 10.85
CA ASP A 300 13.95 1.22 9.99
C ASP A 300 12.94 0.07 10.25
#